data_AF-A0A7S2ULK8-F1
#
_entry.id   AF-A0A7S2ULK8-F1
#
_cell.length_a   1.000
_cell.length_b   1.000
_cell.length_c   1.000
_cell.angle_alpha   90.00
_cell.angle_beta   90.00
_cell.angle_gamma   90.00
#
_symmetry.space_group_name_H-M   'P 1'
#
loop_
_entity.id
_entity.type
_entity.pdbx_description
1 polymer ?
#
loop_
_entity_poly.entity_id
_entity_poly.type
_entity_poly.pdbx_seq_one_letter_code
_entity_poly.pdbx_strand_id
1 'polypeptide(L)'
;RQTKLRTIERKRAQMHRQHLQKFMQEPYNLGDLEAYRDIEQLLSRGVAYHHGGMLPILREYVELCFQQRLVRLVFATETLAVGVNMPARTVVFSQVDKPDENSSG
;
A
#
# COMPACT_ATOMS: atom_id res chain seq x y z
N ARG A 1 21.20 8.16 -13.26
CA ARG A 1 20.62 6.96 -12.59
C ARG A 1 20.60 7.11 -11.05
N GLN A 2 21.68 7.57 -10.41
CA GLN A 2 21.72 7.82 -8.95
C GLN A 2 20.83 9.00 -8.48
N THR A 3 20.70 10.07 -9.27
CA THR A 3 19.94 11.27 -8.87
C THR A 3 18.44 10.98 -8.68
N LYS A 4 17.84 10.16 -9.56
CA LYS A 4 16.43 9.76 -9.46
C LYS A 4 16.14 8.94 -8.20
N LEU A 5 17.03 8.02 -7.82
CA LEU A 5 16.87 7.19 -6.62
C LEU A 5 16.87 8.06 -5.36
N ARG A 6 17.81 8.99 -5.26
CA ARG A 6 17.86 9.97 -4.16
C ARG A 6 16.60 10.83 -4.07
N THR A 7 15.99 11.19 -5.21
CA THR A 7 14.72 11.93 -5.23
C THR A 7 13.55 11.09 -4.70
N ILE A 8 13.48 9.81 -5.09
CA ILE A 8 12.41 8.89 -4.64
C ILE A 8 12.52 8.66 -3.12
N GLU A 9 13.73 8.37 -2.62
CA GLU A 9 13.97 8.18 -1.19
C GLU A 9 13.60 9.42 -0.37
N ARG A 10 14.00 10.62 -0.83
CA ARG A 10 13.63 11.88 -0.17
C ARG A 10 12.12 12.10 -0.15
N LYS A 11 11.46 11.85 -1.28
CA LYS A 11 10.00 12.02 -1.40
C LYS A 11 9.25 11.02 -0.52
N ARG A 12 9.74 9.78 -0.41
CA ARG A 12 9.19 8.76 0.49
C ARG A 12 9.39 9.16 1.95
N ALA A 13 10.59 9.58 2.35
CA ALA A 13 10.85 10.05 3.71
C ALA A 13 9.98 11.25 4.08
N GLN A 14 9.74 12.17 3.14
CA GLN A 14 8.83 13.29 3.33
C GLN A 14 7.38 12.81 3.51
N MET A 15 6.88 11.94 2.64
CA MET A 15 5.53 11.42 2.73
C MET A 15 5.33 10.63 4.02
N HIS A 16 6.30 9.79 4.39
CA HIS A 16 6.30 9.04 5.64
C HIS A 16 6.15 9.96 6.84
N ARG A 17 6.94 11.04 6.91
CA ARG A 17 6.80 12.07 7.97
C ARG A 17 5.43 12.76 7.95
N GLN A 18 4.93 13.16 6.78
CA GLN A 18 3.62 13.81 6.66
C GLN A 18 2.47 12.89 7.07
N HIS A 19 2.56 11.62 6.68
CA HIS A 19 1.59 10.59 7.04
C HIS A 19 1.63 10.31 8.53
N LEU A 20 2.83 10.17 9.12
CA LEU A 20 3.01 10.03 10.57
C LEU A 20 2.48 11.24 11.35
N GLN A 21 2.62 12.45 10.82
CA GLN A 21 2.11 13.65 11.47
C GLN A 21 0.57 13.69 11.49
N LYS A 22 -0.10 13.28 10.41
CA LYS A 22 -1.55 13.06 10.41
C LYS A 22 -1.95 11.95 11.39
N PHE A 23 -1.13 10.90 11.45
CA PHE A 23 -1.35 9.72 12.28
C PHE A 23 -1.23 10.02 13.79
N MET A 24 -0.25 10.82 14.22
CA MET A 24 -0.02 11.17 15.63
C MET A 24 -1.17 11.95 16.30
N GLN A 25 -2.19 12.35 15.52
CA GLN A 25 -3.41 12.96 16.04
C GLN A 25 -4.42 11.90 16.54
N GLU A 26 -4.17 10.62 16.25
CA GLU A 26 -4.97 9.47 16.71
C GLU A 26 -4.42 8.90 18.03
N PRO A 27 -5.27 8.34 18.92
CA PRO A 27 -4.91 7.95 20.29
C PRO A 27 -4.01 6.69 20.41
N TYR A 28 -3.54 6.12 19.30
CA TYR A 28 -2.75 4.90 19.28
C TYR A 28 -1.31 5.19 18.81
N ASN A 29 -0.31 4.50 19.34
CA ASN A 29 1.07 4.59 18.83
C ASN A 29 1.30 3.53 17.73
N LEU A 30 0.93 3.83 16.47
CA LEU A 30 1.07 2.85 15.38
C LEU A 30 2.51 2.49 15.03
N GLY A 31 3.51 3.27 15.43
CA GLY A 31 4.91 2.90 15.17
C GLY A 31 5.29 1.54 15.78
N ASP A 32 4.55 1.11 16.80
CA ASP A 32 4.70 -0.18 17.45
C ASP A 32 3.74 -1.25 16.91
N LEU A 33 2.79 -0.90 16.05
CA LEU A 33 2.00 -1.91 15.36
C LEU A 33 2.88 -2.64 14.35
N GLU A 34 2.89 -3.95 14.48
CA GLU A 34 3.55 -4.87 13.54
C GLU A 34 3.12 -4.59 12.10
N ALA A 35 1.82 -4.41 11.86
CA ALA A 35 1.26 -4.08 10.54
C ALA A 35 1.85 -2.80 9.92
N TYR A 36 2.20 -1.80 10.73
CA TYR A 36 2.86 -0.58 10.25
C TYR A 36 4.31 -0.86 9.83
N ARG A 37 5.05 -1.59 10.66
CA ARG A 37 6.45 -1.97 10.40
C ARG A 37 6.56 -2.84 9.16
N ASP A 38 5.62 -3.75 8.95
CA ASP A 38 5.56 -4.61 7.77
C ASP A 38 5.33 -3.82 6.49
N ILE A 39 4.35 -2.91 6.49
CA ILE A 39 4.10 -2.02 5.34
C ILE A 39 5.31 -1.14 5.03
N GLU A 40 5.97 -0.58 6.06
CA GLU A 40 7.20 0.21 5.85
C GLU A 40 8.33 -0.60 5.22
N GLN A 41 8.54 -1.83 5.71
CA GLN A 41 9.55 -2.73 5.15
C GLN A 41 9.25 -3.06 3.69
N LEU A 42 8.01 -3.35 3.34
CA LEU A 42 7.61 -3.64 1.96
C LEU A 42 7.75 -2.40 1.07
N LEU A 43 7.24 -1.24 1.51
CA LEU A 43 7.33 0.01 0.77
C LEU A 43 8.79 0.41 0.53
N SER A 44 9.70 0.06 1.44
CA SER A 44 11.13 0.27 1.23
C SER A 44 11.74 -0.51 0.09
N ARG A 45 11.11 -1.62 -0.28
CA ARG A 45 11.47 -2.45 -1.42
C ARG A 45 10.65 -2.11 -2.67
N GLY A 46 9.76 -1.12 -2.58
CA GLY A 46 8.86 -0.70 -3.65
C GLY A 46 7.69 -1.67 -3.89
N VAL A 47 7.31 -2.45 -2.86
CA VAL A 47 6.19 -3.40 -2.88
C VAL A 47 5.20 -3.04 -1.78
N ALA A 48 3.91 -3.36 -1.93
CA ALA A 48 2.93 -3.28 -0.85
C ALA A 48 1.80 -4.29 -1.06
N TYR A 49 0.92 -4.42 -0.07
CA TYR A 49 -0.37 -5.10 -0.21
C TYR A 49 -1.52 -4.14 0.10
N HIS A 50 -2.70 -4.43 -0.45
CA HIS A 50 -3.94 -3.67 -0.24
C HIS A 50 -5.13 -4.64 -0.13
N HIS A 51 -5.74 -4.75 1.06
CA HIS A 51 -6.94 -5.58 1.26
C HIS A 51 -7.91 -4.94 2.26
N GLY A 52 -9.17 -5.41 2.25
CA GLY A 52 -10.25 -4.87 3.07
C GLY A 52 -9.99 -4.90 4.59
N GLY A 53 -9.24 -5.89 5.07
CA GLY A 53 -8.86 -6.06 6.48
C GLY A 53 -7.71 -5.18 6.99
N MET A 54 -7.09 -4.36 6.13
CA MET A 54 -6.07 -3.41 6.59
C MET A 54 -6.72 -2.25 7.36
N LEU A 55 -5.97 -1.70 8.33
CA LEU A 55 -6.34 -0.44 8.97
C LEU A 55 -6.56 0.64 7.91
N PRO A 56 -7.65 1.44 7.97
CA PRO A 56 -7.96 2.45 6.97
C PRO A 56 -6.78 3.39 6.66
N ILE A 57 -6.04 3.79 7.70
CA ILE A 57 -4.87 4.65 7.57
C ILE A 57 -3.71 4.02 6.80
N LEU A 58 -3.47 2.70 6.96
CA LEU A 58 -2.46 1.97 6.19
C LEU A 58 -2.87 1.82 4.72
N ARG A 59 -4.17 1.66 4.44
CA ARG A 59 -4.69 1.64 3.06
C ARG A 59 -4.47 2.98 2.38
N GLU A 60 -4.86 4.08 3.04
CA GLU A 60 -4.61 5.44 2.53
C GLU A 60 -3.11 5.66 2.27
N TYR A 61 -2.24 5.16 3.15
CA TYR A 61 -0.80 5.29 2.98
C TYR A 61 -0.28 4.59 1.71
N VAL A 62 -0.72 3.35 1.48
CA VAL A 62 -0.37 2.58 0.27
C VAL A 62 -0.90 3.27 -0.99
N GLU A 63 -2.14 3.77 -0.95
CA GLU A 63 -2.76 4.51 -2.06
C GLU A 63 -1.99 5.79 -2.42
N LEU A 64 -1.61 6.58 -1.41
CA LEU A 64 -0.78 7.79 -1.58
C LEU A 64 0.59 7.44 -2.15
N CYS A 65 1.24 6.39 -1.63
CA CYS A 65 2.51 5.88 -2.15
C CYS A 65 2.39 5.50 -3.63
N PHE A 66 1.28 4.86 -4.01
CA PHE A 66 1.02 4.43 -5.39
C PHE A 66 0.83 5.61 -6.33
N GLN A 67 -0.03 6.57 -5.96
CA GLN A 67 -0.29 7.79 -6.73
C GLN A 67 0.98 8.62 -6.95
N GLN A 68 1.86 8.66 -5.94
CA GLN A 68 3.14 9.37 -6.02
C GLN A 68 4.27 8.58 -6.71
N ARG A 69 3.97 7.37 -7.20
CA ARG A 69 4.91 6.44 -7.86
C ARG A 69 6.09 6.03 -6.97
N LEU A 70 5.84 5.91 -5.67
CA LEU A 70 6.82 5.48 -4.67
C LEU A 70 6.79 3.97 -4.42
N VAL A 71 5.66 3.32 -4.71
CA VAL A 71 5.53 1.85 -4.79
C VAL A 71 5.35 1.46 -6.26
N ARG A 72 5.95 0.32 -6.64
CA ARG A 72 5.95 -0.17 -8.02
C ARG A 72 5.00 -1.34 -8.24
N LEU A 73 4.78 -2.14 -7.19
CA LEU A 73 3.97 -3.35 -7.22
C LEU A 73 3.07 -3.36 -5.99
N VAL A 74 1.78 -3.56 -6.20
CA VAL A 74 0.80 -3.74 -5.12
C VAL A 74 0.07 -5.05 -5.36
N PHE A 75 0.08 -5.92 -4.37
CA PHE A 75 -0.81 -7.09 -4.33
C PHE A 75 -2.13 -6.66 -3.72
N ALA A 76 -3.25 -7.00 -4.35
CA ALA A 76 -4.54 -6.63 -3.80
C ALA A 76 -5.59 -7.72 -3.96
N THR A 77 -6.57 -7.69 -3.07
CA THR A 77 -7.78 -8.52 -3.17
C THR A 77 -8.80 -7.87 -4.10
N GLU A 78 -9.83 -8.62 -4.49
CA GLU A 78 -10.89 -8.21 -5.43
C GLU A 78 -11.53 -6.85 -5.10
N THR A 79 -11.61 -6.51 -3.82
CA THR A 79 -12.13 -5.22 -3.31
C THR A 79 -11.37 -4.00 -3.83
N LEU A 80 -10.21 -4.15 -4.46
CA LEU A 80 -9.46 -3.05 -5.05
C LEU A 80 -10.23 -2.32 -6.16
N ALA A 81 -11.03 -3.05 -6.95
CA ALA A 81 -11.73 -2.48 -8.10
C ALA A 81 -12.85 -1.51 -7.71
N VAL A 82 -13.29 -1.53 -6.45
CA VAL A 82 -14.39 -0.71 -5.95
C VAL A 82 -13.83 0.56 -5.29
N GLY A 83 -13.76 1.64 -6.07
CA GLY A 83 -13.62 3.00 -5.53
C GLY A 83 -12.20 3.50 -5.24
N VAL A 84 -11.15 2.74 -5.55
CA VAL A 84 -9.76 3.18 -5.31
C VAL A 84 -9.15 3.82 -6.56
N ASN A 85 -8.68 5.07 -6.46
CA ASN A 85 -7.96 5.77 -7.53
C ASN A 85 -6.47 5.36 -7.57
N MET A 86 -6.20 4.13 -8.02
CA MET A 86 -4.87 3.58 -8.25
C MET A 86 -4.66 3.24 -9.74
N PRO A 87 -4.33 4.23 -10.59
CA PRO A 87 -4.16 4.00 -12.03
C PRO A 87 -2.90 3.18 -12.32
N ALA A 88 -3.06 1.87 -12.55
CA ALA A 88 -1.98 0.96 -12.87
C ALA A 88 -1.71 0.93 -14.39
N ARG A 89 -0.42 0.90 -14.77
CA ARG A 89 -0.01 0.67 -16.17
C ARG A 89 -0.24 -0.78 -16.60
N THR A 90 -0.11 -1.70 -15.67
CA THR A 90 -0.22 -3.14 -15.90
C THR A 90 -0.94 -3.76 -14.72
N VAL A 91 -1.92 -4.61 -15.01
CA VAL A 91 -2.66 -5.39 -14.03
C VAL A 91 -2.42 -6.85 -14.36
N VAL A 92 -2.12 -7.65 -13.34
CA VAL A 92 -1.90 -9.10 -13.47
C VAL A 92 -2.92 -9.80 -12.61
N PHE A 93 -3.67 -10.72 -13.21
CA PHE A 93 -4.58 -11.61 -12.51
C PHE A 93 -3.84 -12.90 -12.15
N SER A 94 -3.78 -13.23 -10.86
CA SER A 94 -3.15 -14.48 -10.39
C SER A 94 -4.02 -15.70 -10.64
N GLN A 95 -5.34 -15.50 -10.71
CA GLN A 95 -6.35 -16.51 -10.97
C GLN A 95 -7.45 -15.88 -11.83
N VAL A 96 -8.03 -16.68 -12.73
CA VAL A 96 -9.14 -16.25 -13.59
C VAL A 96 -10.49 -16.68 -12.99
N ASP A 97 -10.49 -17.76 -12.22
CA ASP A 97 -11.67 -18.30 -11.56
C ASP A 97 -11.67 -17.95 -10.07
N LYS A 98 -12.86 -17.66 -9.55
CA LYS A 98 -13.10 -17.43 -8.13
C LYS A 98 -13.71 -18.70 -7.53
N PRO A 99 -13.26 -19.16 -6.36
CA PRO A 99 -13.96 -20.22 -5.64
C PRO A 99 -15.36 -19.73 -5.26
N ASP A 100 -16.39 -20.29 -5.88
CA ASP A 100 -17.77 -20.06 -5.46
C ASP A 100 -18.06 -20.90 -4.21
N GLU A 101 -18.95 -20.42 -3.33
CA GLU A 101 -19.36 -21.15 -2.11
C GLU A 101 -19.94 -22.55 -2.42
N ASN A 102 -20.40 -22.78 -3.65
CA ASN A 102 -20.93 -24.07 -4.12
C ASN A 102 -19.88 -24.96 -4.82
N SER A 103 -18.61 -24.58 -4.84
CA SER A 103 -17.52 -25.37 -5.41
C SER A 103 -17.09 -26.46 -4.41
N SER A 104 -18.01 -27.35 -4.04
CA SER A 104 -17.72 -28.48 -3.18
C SER A 104 -16.91 -29.53 -3.96
N GLY A 105 -15.69 -29.80 -3.49
CA GLY A 105 -15.01 -31.07 -3.73
C GLY A 105 -15.52 -32.16 -2.79
#